data_AF-A0A1G0KVE3-F1
#
_entry.id   AF-A0A1G0KVE3-F1
#
_cell.length_a   1.000
_cell.length_b   1.000
_cell.length_c   1.000
_cell.angle_alpha   90.00
_cell.angle_beta   90.00
_cell.angle_gamma   90.00
#
_symmetry.space_group_name_H-M   'P 1'
#
loop_
_entity.id
_entity.type
_entity.pdbx_description
1 polymer ?
#
loop_
_entity_poly.entity_id
_entity_poly.type
_entity_poly.pdbx_seq_one_letter_code
_entity_poly.pdbx_strand_id
1 'polypeptide(L)'
;MLTLMPALSAQAAYITDKLLVGLYENLENFGKPIKILSSGTAVEILERQRGYIKVKLNDGSIGWVELRYVTDDAPSQAKLTDLEKENKLLQRNLEKTKADFDELKKKHEGVDKVKATNKELEDSLSKSNQRVTELEEQLKLKDDQVKTLGEENYSGKDSSELQGKIQELEAKLLQSQVKLAKRTSMEQEAVFAENDALRERMEKASALLKVDDKSGSPAKEQEAEGLPIWVYLMLLLTLITGIVAGFALFDLRSRRRFGGLGL
;
A
#
# COMPACT_ATOMS: atom_id res chain seq x y z
N MET A 1 68.61 -35.55 70.86
CA MET A 1 67.37 -35.28 71.61
C MET A 1 66.88 -33.91 71.15
N LEU A 2 65.87 -33.87 70.28
CA LEU A 2 65.40 -32.64 69.65
C LEU A 2 64.34 -32.00 70.56
N THR A 3 64.66 -30.89 71.23
CA THR A 3 63.71 -30.18 72.09
C THR A 3 62.83 -29.26 71.24
N LEU A 4 61.53 -29.60 71.17
CA LEU A 4 60.49 -28.81 70.53
C LEU A 4 60.14 -27.62 71.44
N MET A 5 60.49 -26.40 71.04
CA MET A 5 60.04 -25.17 71.74
C MET A 5 58.57 -24.89 71.42
N PRO A 6 57.75 -24.48 72.40
CA PRO A 6 56.37 -24.10 72.14
C PRO A 6 56.35 -22.75 71.41
N ALA A 7 55.65 -22.69 70.28
CA ALA A 7 55.33 -21.42 69.63
C ALA A 7 54.33 -20.68 70.53
N LEU A 8 54.78 -19.59 71.14
CA LEU A 8 53.90 -18.66 71.85
C LEU A 8 53.05 -17.96 70.78
N SER A 9 51.75 -18.27 70.74
CA SER A 9 50.82 -17.63 69.80
C SER A 9 50.63 -16.17 70.22
N ALA A 10 51.11 -15.23 69.41
CA ALA A 10 50.88 -13.81 69.64
C ALA A 10 49.40 -13.49 69.36
N GLN A 11 48.66 -13.18 70.42
CA GLN A 11 47.27 -12.73 70.30
C GLN A 11 47.28 -11.29 69.78
N ALA A 12 46.86 -11.08 68.53
CA ALA A 12 46.63 -9.74 68.01
C ALA A 12 45.48 -9.09 68.78
N ALA A 13 45.75 -7.95 69.43
CA ALA A 13 44.76 -7.14 70.12
C ALA A 13 44.56 -5.83 69.35
N TYR A 14 43.35 -5.27 69.43
CA TYR A 14 42.99 -4.02 68.78
C TYR A 14 43.03 -2.87 69.79
N ILE A 15 43.68 -1.76 69.40
CA ILE A 15 43.59 -0.50 70.15
C ILE A 15 42.19 0.06 69.91
N THR A 16 41.47 0.37 70.98
CA THR A 16 40.11 0.89 70.93
C THR A 16 40.13 2.42 70.86
N ASP A 17 39.45 3.00 69.87
CA ASP A 17 39.31 4.46 69.70
C ASP A 17 38.31 5.13 70.68
N LYS A 18 37.82 4.39 71.68
CA LYS A 18 36.90 4.94 72.69
C LYS A 18 37.70 5.71 73.74
N LEU A 19 37.70 7.03 73.60
CA LEU A 19 38.21 7.92 74.63
C LEU A 19 37.25 7.96 75.82
N LEU A 20 37.76 7.78 77.04
CA LEU A 20 37.01 7.93 78.28
C LEU A 20 37.54 9.15 79.04
N VAL A 21 36.65 10.07 79.38
CA VAL A 21 37.00 11.34 80.03
C VAL A 21 36.24 11.48 81.35
N GLY A 22 36.93 11.85 82.42
CA GLY A 22 36.32 12.10 83.72
C GLY A 22 35.61 13.44 83.78
N LEU A 23 34.42 13.45 84.38
CA LEU A 23 33.69 14.64 84.80
C LEU A 23 33.99 14.92 86.28
N TYR A 24 34.57 16.07 86.59
CA TYR A 24 35.01 16.44 87.94
C TYR A 24 34.10 17.50 88.55
N GLU A 25 33.91 17.48 89.87
CA GLU A 25 33.05 18.46 90.55
C GLU A 25 33.69 19.85 90.62
N ASN A 26 35.00 19.89 90.87
CA ASN A 26 35.74 21.09 91.20
C ASN A 26 37.07 21.17 90.45
N LEU A 27 37.51 22.40 90.17
CA LEU A 27 38.74 22.70 89.43
C LEU A 27 40.01 22.69 90.30
N GLU A 28 39.87 22.81 91.62
CA GLU A 28 40.99 22.93 92.56
C GLU A 28 41.38 21.62 93.24
N ASN A 29 40.49 20.62 93.20
CA ASN A 29 40.74 19.29 93.77
C ASN A 29 40.16 18.22 92.84
N PHE A 30 41.00 17.74 91.92
CA PHE A 30 40.67 16.62 91.03
C PHE A 30 40.72 15.31 91.82
N GLY A 31 39.67 15.08 92.62
CA GLY A 31 39.44 13.82 93.30
C GLY A 31 38.98 12.73 92.33
N LYS A 32 38.15 11.80 92.81
CA LYS A 32 37.52 10.82 91.92
C LYS A 32 36.54 11.53 90.96
N PRO A 33 36.53 11.17 89.67
CA PRO A 33 35.53 11.72 88.75
C PRO A 33 34.13 11.32 89.21
N ILE A 34 33.19 12.26 89.13
CA ILE A 34 31.76 12.03 89.40
C ILE A 34 31.21 11.03 88.39
N LYS A 35 31.65 11.15 87.12
CA LYS A 35 31.17 10.34 86.01
C LYS A 35 32.26 10.17 84.95
N ILE A 36 32.21 9.05 84.22
CA ILE A 36 33.06 8.80 83.07
C ILE A 36 32.22 9.02 81.82
N LEU A 37 32.68 9.87 80.91
CA LEU A 37 32.06 10.21 79.64
C LEU A 37 32.79 9.48 78.52
N SER A 38 32.06 8.91 77.57
CA SER A 38 32.65 8.31 76.37
C SER A 38 32.78 9.32 75.22
N SER A 39 33.72 9.09 74.32
CA SER A 39 33.83 9.79 73.04
C SER A 39 32.47 9.90 72.33
N GLY A 40 32.10 11.10 71.88
CA GLY A 40 30.81 11.38 71.23
C GLY A 40 29.65 11.75 72.17
N THR A 41 29.88 11.81 73.49
CA THR A 41 28.89 12.33 74.44
C THR A 41 28.64 13.82 74.16
N ALA A 42 27.42 14.18 73.79
CA ALA A 42 27.02 15.57 73.61
C ALA A 42 27.00 16.31 74.96
N VAL A 43 27.61 17.49 75.00
CA VAL A 43 27.71 18.31 76.21
C VAL A 43 27.50 19.79 75.85
N GLU A 44 26.85 20.53 76.75
CA GLU A 44 26.67 21.98 76.62
C GLU A 44 27.74 22.70 77.44
N ILE A 45 28.48 23.64 76.83
CA ILE A 45 29.58 24.34 77.49
C ILE A 45 29.03 25.55 78.24
N LEU A 46 29.21 25.60 79.56
CA LEU A 46 28.77 26.68 80.42
C LEU A 46 29.89 27.69 80.71
N GLU A 47 31.11 27.22 80.95
CA GLU A 47 32.22 28.07 81.36
C GLU A 47 33.57 27.47 80.92
N ARG A 48 34.59 28.30 80.68
CA ARG A 48 35.94 27.86 80.36
C ARG A 48 36.94 28.51 81.32
N GLN A 49 37.73 27.71 82.04
CA GLN A 49 38.67 28.20 83.05
C GLN A 49 39.90 27.30 83.19
N ARG A 50 41.10 27.89 83.19
CA ARG A 50 42.40 27.22 83.45
C ARG A 50 42.62 25.89 82.71
N GLY A 51 42.19 25.80 81.44
CA GLY A 51 42.36 24.58 80.61
C GLY A 51 41.29 23.50 80.81
N TYR A 52 40.27 23.77 81.61
CA TYR A 52 39.08 22.94 81.77
C TYR A 52 37.85 23.71 81.33
N ILE A 53 36.78 22.98 81.05
CA ILE A 53 35.49 23.53 80.71
C ILE A 53 34.42 22.95 81.62
N LYS A 54 33.54 23.81 82.12
CA LYS A 54 32.34 23.40 82.84
C LYS A 54 31.28 23.06 81.82
N VAL A 55 30.79 21.84 81.88
CA VAL A 55 29.79 21.33 80.94
C VAL A 55 28.56 20.86 81.67
N LYS A 56 27.43 20.96 80.97
CA LYS A 56 26.14 20.38 81.36
C LYS A 56 25.83 19.22 80.43
N LEU A 57 25.51 18.07 81.01
CA LEU A 57 25.08 16.89 80.28
C LEU A 57 23.57 16.94 80.02
N ASN A 58 23.12 16.14 79.05
CA ASN A 58 21.68 15.95 78.77
C ASN A 58 20.88 15.41 79.96
N ASP A 59 21.54 14.73 80.90
CA ASP A 59 20.93 14.23 82.14
C ASP A 59 20.82 15.31 83.24
N GLY A 60 21.27 16.53 82.97
CA GLY A 60 21.25 17.66 83.91
C GLY A 60 22.48 17.75 84.81
N SER A 61 23.41 16.78 84.76
CA SER A 61 24.63 16.81 85.57
C SER A 61 25.58 17.92 85.09
N ILE A 62 26.22 18.62 86.04
CA ILE A 62 27.16 19.70 85.75
C ILE A 62 28.52 19.37 86.36
N GLY A 63 29.59 19.55 85.61
CA GLY A 63 30.95 19.36 86.10
C GLY A 63 32.01 19.84 85.12
N TRP A 64 33.27 19.68 85.49
CA TRP A 64 34.44 20.11 84.76
C TRP A 64 35.07 18.97 83.97
N VAL A 65 35.46 19.26 82.73
CA VAL A 65 36.12 18.34 81.79
C VAL A 65 37.34 19.02 81.21
N GLU A 66 38.42 18.28 80.94
CA GLU A 66 39.61 18.84 80.29
C GLU A 66 39.32 19.32 78.87
N LEU A 67 39.73 20.55 78.54
CA LEU A 67 39.49 21.19 77.24
C LEU A 67 40.08 20.39 76.06
N ARG A 68 41.16 19.63 76.29
CA ARG A 68 41.88 18.87 75.25
C ARG A 68 41.05 17.74 74.63
N TYR A 69 39.98 17.32 75.31
CA TYR A 69 39.12 16.22 74.87
C TYR A 69 37.75 16.70 74.38
N VAL A 70 37.56 18.02 74.28
CA VAL A 70 36.31 18.62 73.81
C VAL A 70 36.60 19.37 72.52
N THR A 71 35.97 18.92 71.45
CA THR A 71 36.12 19.45 70.10
C THR A 71 34.75 19.87 69.57
N ASP A 72 34.70 21.01 68.88
CA ASP A 72 33.47 21.56 68.29
C ASP A 72 33.10 20.88 66.95
N ASP A 73 33.98 20.05 66.38
CA ASP A 73 33.72 19.32 65.13
C ASP A 73 32.76 18.15 65.38
N ALA A 74 31.73 18.06 64.54
CA ALA A 74 30.71 17.02 64.61
C ALA A 74 31.37 15.63 64.54
N PRO A 75 30.91 14.65 65.36
CA PRO A 75 31.51 13.33 65.39
C PRO A 75 31.51 12.71 64.00
N SER A 76 32.62 12.03 63.65
CA SER A 76 32.84 11.36 62.35
C SER A 76 31.68 10.46 61.90
N GLN A 77 30.91 9.93 62.85
CA GLN A 77 29.70 9.14 62.60
C GLN A 77 28.58 9.95 61.94
N ALA A 78 28.38 11.22 62.31
CA ALA A 78 27.37 12.08 61.67
C ALA A 78 27.73 12.33 60.19
N LYS A 79 28.99 12.68 59.92
CA LYS A 79 29.52 12.82 58.55
C LYS A 79 29.33 11.53 57.75
N LEU A 80 29.60 10.36 58.33
CA LEU A 80 29.40 9.08 57.65
C LEU A 80 27.93 8.86 57.25
N THR A 81 26.99 9.14 58.14
CA THR A 81 25.56 8.98 57.83
C THR A 81 25.09 9.91 56.71
N ASP A 82 25.63 11.13 56.64
CA ASP A 82 25.28 12.08 55.59
C ASP A 82 25.94 11.72 54.26
N LEU A 83 27.19 11.26 54.26
CA LEU A 83 27.83 10.71 53.06
C LEU A 83 27.10 9.46 52.53
N GLU A 84 26.62 8.57 53.40
CA GLU A 84 25.84 7.40 52.99
C GLU A 84 24.50 7.81 52.35
N LYS A 85 23.82 8.82 52.89
CA LYS A 85 22.59 9.37 52.30
C LYS A 85 22.86 9.99 50.94
N GLU A 86 23.94 10.78 50.83
CA GLU A 86 24.33 11.42 49.57
C GLU A 86 24.67 10.37 48.50
N ASN A 87 25.44 9.35 48.86
CA ASN A 87 25.79 8.27 47.94
C ASN A 87 24.53 7.51 47.47
N LYS A 88 23.59 7.20 48.38
CA LYS A 88 22.29 6.62 48.01
C LYS A 88 21.47 7.52 47.10
N LEU A 89 21.50 8.83 47.32
CA LEU A 89 20.80 9.80 46.48
C LEU A 89 21.43 9.89 45.09
N LEU A 90 22.76 9.94 45.02
CA LEU A 90 23.52 9.94 43.77
C LEU A 90 23.28 8.65 42.97
N GLN A 91 23.26 7.49 43.63
CA GLN A 91 22.93 6.21 43.00
C GLN A 91 21.52 6.23 42.39
N ARG A 92 20.51 6.71 43.14
CA ARG A 92 19.15 6.86 42.61
C ARG A 92 19.09 7.82 41.43
N ASN A 93 19.83 8.92 41.47
CA ASN A 93 19.87 9.87 40.37
C ASN A 93 20.55 9.27 39.14
N LEU A 94 21.62 8.48 39.31
CA LEU A 94 22.23 7.74 38.22
C LEU A 94 21.26 6.72 37.60
N GLU A 95 20.52 5.98 38.42
CA GLU A 95 19.51 5.04 37.93
C GLU A 95 18.40 5.74 37.14
N LYS A 96 17.87 6.86 37.67
CA LYS A 96 16.89 7.69 36.96
C LYS A 96 17.45 8.23 35.64
N THR A 97 18.65 8.78 35.67
CA THR A 97 19.29 9.36 34.48
C THR A 97 19.55 8.29 33.40
N LYS A 98 19.92 7.07 33.81
CA LYS A 98 20.06 5.93 32.90
C LYS A 98 18.72 5.49 32.31
N ALA A 99 17.67 5.42 33.14
CA ALA A 99 16.32 5.09 32.67
C ALA A 99 15.79 6.14 31.67
N ASP A 100 15.97 7.42 31.98
CA ASP A 100 15.61 8.53 31.10
C ASP A 100 16.41 8.48 29.79
N PHE A 101 17.71 8.16 29.86
CA PHE A 101 18.55 8.00 28.68
C PHE A 101 18.10 6.83 27.79
N ASP A 102 17.78 5.69 28.38
CA ASP A 102 17.26 4.52 27.65
C ASP A 102 15.90 4.82 27.02
N GLU A 103 15.03 5.55 27.71
CA GLU A 103 13.76 6.02 27.14
C GLU A 103 13.99 7.00 25.98
N LEU A 104 14.87 7.97 26.15
CA LEU A 104 15.20 8.96 25.13
C LEU A 104 15.80 8.29 23.89
N LYS A 105 16.65 7.27 24.08
CA LYS A 105 17.23 6.47 23.01
C LYS A 105 16.15 5.72 22.23
N LYS A 106 15.22 5.03 22.91
CA LYS A 106 14.09 4.35 22.25
C LYS A 106 13.21 5.33 21.48
N LYS A 107 12.96 6.52 22.04
CA LYS A 107 12.20 7.57 21.38
C LYS A 107 12.93 8.08 20.13
N HIS A 108 14.25 8.27 20.20
CA HIS A 108 15.06 8.68 19.05
C HIS A 108 15.05 7.64 17.94
N GLU A 109 15.21 6.35 18.26
CA GLU A 109 15.05 5.25 17.30
C GLU A 109 13.65 5.26 16.64
N GLY A 110 12.61 5.60 17.40
CA GLY A 110 11.26 5.81 16.87
C GLY A 110 11.17 7.00 15.90
N VAL A 111 11.81 8.12 16.22
CA VAL A 111 11.88 9.30 15.36
C VAL A 111 12.61 9.00 14.05
N ASP A 112 13.72 8.26 14.09
CA ASP A 112 14.45 7.87 12.88
C ASP A 112 13.61 6.96 11.96
N LYS A 113 12.84 6.03 12.54
CA LYS A 113 11.88 5.22 11.78
C LYS A 113 10.80 6.08 11.13
N VAL A 114 10.20 7.01 11.87
CA VAL A 114 9.17 7.92 11.34
C VAL A 114 9.74 8.81 10.23
N LYS A 115 10.98 9.29 10.38
CA LYS A 115 11.67 10.08 9.36
C LYS A 115 11.93 9.26 8.09
N ALA A 116 12.34 8.00 8.24
CA ALA A 116 12.51 7.09 7.11
C ALA A 116 11.19 6.81 6.38
N THR A 117 10.11 6.54 7.12
CA THR A 117 8.78 6.33 6.51
C THR A 117 8.25 7.58 5.84
N ASN A 118 8.47 8.78 6.40
CA ASN A 118 8.07 10.03 5.77
C ASN A 118 8.81 10.25 4.45
N LYS A 119 10.11 9.97 4.40
CA LYS A 119 10.90 10.06 3.16
C LYS A 119 10.39 9.08 2.10
N GLU A 120 10.10 7.84 2.50
CA GLU A 120 9.54 6.84 1.58
C GLU A 120 8.14 7.25 1.09
N LEU A 121 7.34 7.87 1.96
CA LEU A 121 6.03 8.42 1.60
C LEU A 121 6.17 9.58 0.60
N GLU A 122 7.10 10.51 0.82
CA GLU A 122 7.43 11.60 -0.12
C GLU A 122 7.86 11.06 -1.49
N ASP A 123 8.74 10.04 -1.52
CA ASP A 123 9.17 9.38 -2.75
C ASP A 123 7.99 8.70 -3.47
N SER A 124 7.09 8.07 -2.71
CA SER A 124 5.88 7.44 -3.27
C SER A 124 4.89 8.45 -3.84
N LEU A 125 4.72 9.61 -3.17
CA LEU A 125 3.87 10.70 -3.59
C LEU A 125 4.41 11.33 -4.89
N SER A 126 5.72 11.54 -4.95
CA SER A 126 6.41 12.05 -6.15
C SER A 126 6.20 11.12 -7.35
N LYS A 127 6.40 9.81 -7.18
CA LYS A 127 6.14 8.80 -8.23
C LYS A 127 4.68 8.76 -8.66
N SER A 128 3.75 8.84 -7.71
CA SER A 128 2.31 8.86 -8.00
C SER A 128 1.94 10.10 -8.81
N ASN A 129 2.45 11.28 -8.42
CA ASN A 129 2.22 12.53 -9.13
C ASN A 129 2.80 12.49 -10.56
N GLN A 130 4.00 11.94 -10.74
CA GLN A 130 4.58 11.71 -12.07
C GLN A 130 3.69 10.82 -12.94
N ARG A 131 3.13 9.75 -12.36
CA ARG A 131 2.23 8.85 -13.07
C ARG A 131 0.90 9.51 -13.42
N VAL A 132 0.38 10.37 -12.56
CA VAL A 132 -0.80 11.19 -12.87
C VAL A 132 -0.51 12.11 -14.05
N THR A 133 0.63 12.82 -14.04
CA THR A 133 0.99 13.71 -15.17
C THR A 133 1.19 12.93 -16.48
N GLU A 134 1.78 11.74 -16.43
CA GLU A 134 1.94 10.88 -17.61
C GLU A 134 0.59 10.41 -18.14
N LEU A 135 -0.34 10.01 -17.25
CA LEU A 135 -1.69 9.61 -17.65
C LEU A 135 -2.49 10.78 -18.23
N GLU A 136 -2.36 11.98 -17.68
CA GLU A 136 -2.98 13.19 -18.23
C GLU A 136 -2.45 13.51 -19.64
N GLU A 137 -1.15 13.33 -19.88
CA GLU A 137 -0.55 13.50 -21.20
C GLU A 137 -1.05 12.44 -22.19
N GLN A 138 -1.12 11.17 -21.76
CA GLN A 138 -1.69 10.09 -22.57
C GLN A 138 -3.17 10.32 -22.90
N LEU A 139 -3.95 10.89 -21.98
CA LEU A 139 -5.35 11.24 -22.23
C LEU A 139 -5.47 12.34 -23.27
N LYS A 140 -4.65 13.41 -23.18
CA LYS A 140 -4.61 14.45 -24.21
C LYS A 140 -4.25 13.89 -25.58
N LEU A 141 -3.24 13.03 -25.63
CA LEU A 141 -2.77 12.44 -26.87
C LEU A 141 -3.84 11.52 -27.49
N LYS A 142 -4.57 10.76 -26.66
CA LYS A 142 -5.73 9.99 -27.12
C LYS A 142 -6.90 10.86 -27.57
N ASP A 143 -7.20 11.94 -26.85
CA ASP A 143 -8.25 12.88 -27.24
C ASP A 143 -7.94 13.54 -28.59
N ASP A 144 -6.68 13.93 -28.80
CA ASP A 144 -6.22 14.47 -30.09
C ASP A 144 -6.27 13.40 -31.18
N GLN A 145 -5.87 12.16 -30.89
CA GLN A 145 -5.98 11.04 -31.83
C GLN A 145 -7.44 10.74 -32.21
N VAL A 146 -8.36 10.81 -31.24
CA VAL A 146 -9.80 10.64 -31.50
C VAL A 146 -10.34 11.78 -32.34
N LYS A 147 -9.88 13.04 -32.13
CA LYS A 147 -10.24 14.15 -33.01
C LYS A 147 -9.71 13.95 -34.42
N THR A 148 -8.44 13.58 -34.59
CA THR A 148 -7.88 13.36 -35.94
C THR A 148 -8.55 12.20 -36.64
N LEU A 149 -8.83 11.08 -35.95
CA LEU A 149 -9.57 9.95 -36.52
C LEU A 149 -11.04 10.31 -36.81
N GLY A 150 -11.63 11.19 -36.00
CA GLY A 150 -12.94 11.79 -36.23
C GLY A 150 -12.93 12.62 -37.50
N GLU A 151 -11.95 13.50 -37.68
CA GLU A 151 -11.75 14.35 -38.87
C GLU A 151 -11.42 13.53 -40.12
N GLU A 152 -10.61 12.48 -40.01
CA GLU A 152 -10.29 11.56 -41.10
C GLU A 152 -11.53 10.77 -41.56
N ASN A 153 -12.38 10.33 -40.62
CA ASN A 153 -13.70 9.77 -40.94
C ASN A 153 -14.72 10.83 -41.40
N TYR A 154 -14.51 12.10 -41.05
CA TYR A 154 -15.29 13.26 -41.51
C TYR A 154 -14.82 13.82 -42.85
N SER A 155 -13.88 13.17 -43.54
CA SER A 155 -13.78 13.30 -44.99
C SER A 155 -15.04 12.71 -45.62
N GLY A 156 -16.16 13.44 -45.52
CA GLY A 156 -17.40 13.20 -46.26
C GLY A 156 -17.19 13.19 -47.77
N LYS A 157 -15.96 13.48 -48.23
CA LYS A 157 -15.47 13.24 -49.59
C LYS A 157 -15.58 11.78 -49.99
N ASP A 158 -15.17 10.83 -49.14
CA ASP A 158 -15.20 9.41 -49.51
C ASP A 158 -16.64 8.89 -49.52
N SER A 159 -17.46 9.31 -48.55
CA SER A 159 -18.88 8.97 -48.53
C SER A 159 -19.65 9.62 -49.68
N SER A 160 -19.36 10.87 -50.02
CA SER A 160 -19.97 11.58 -51.15
C SER A 160 -19.52 11.04 -52.50
N GLU A 161 -18.25 10.66 -52.66
CA GLU A 161 -17.74 9.99 -53.85
C GLU A 161 -18.37 8.61 -54.03
N LEU A 162 -18.53 7.85 -52.95
CA LEU A 162 -19.21 6.56 -52.97
C LEU A 162 -20.71 6.73 -53.33
N GLN A 163 -21.39 7.72 -52.77
CA GLN A 163 -22.77 8.06 -53.15
C GLN A 163 -22.89 8.49 -54.62
N GLY A 164 -21.94 9.29 -55.12
CA GLY A 164 -21.89 9.68 -56.53
C GLY A 164 -21.70 8.49 -57.46
N LYS A 165 -20.81 7.56 -57.12
CA LYS A 165 -20.61 6.30 -57.86
C LYS A 165 -21.85 5.40 -57.82
N ILE A 166 -22.56 5.35 -56.69
CA ILE A 166 -23.81 4.60 -56.57
C ILE A 166 -24.88 5.18 -57.51
N GLN A 167 -25.09 6.50 -57.51
CA GLN A 167 -26.04 7.17 -58.41
C GLN A 167 -25.68 6.96 -59.89
N GLU A 168 -24.40 7.02 -60.23
CA GLU A 168 -23.94 6.79 -61.60
C GLU A 168 -24.20 5.34 -62.05
N LEU A 169 -23.96 4.36 -61.17
CA LEU A 169 -24.23 2.95 -61.44
C LEU A 169 -25.73 2.68 -61.57
N GLU A 170 -26.56 3.30 -60.73
CA GLU A 170 -28.03 3.22 -60.84
C GLU A 170 -28.53 3.79 -62.17
N ALA A 171 -28.01 4.94 -62.60
CA ALA A 171 -28.36 5.55 -63.88
C ALA A 171 -27.94 4.67 -65.07
N LYS A 172 -26.76 4.06 -65.02
CA LYS A 172 -26.27 3.11 -66.04
C LYS A 172 -27.14 1.85 -66.10
N LEU A 173 -27.58 1.34 -64.94
CA LEU A 173 -28.46 0.18 -64.85
C LEU A 173 -29.86 0.49 -65.40
N LEU A 174 -30.40 1.67 -65.11
CA LEU A 174 -31.68 2.12 -65.67
C LEU A 174 -31.59 2.33 -67.19
N GLN A 175 -30.49 2.89 -67.69
CA GLN A 175 -30.25 3.02 -69.12
C GLN A 175 -30.13 1.66 -69.82
N SER A 176 -29.49 0.68 -69.20
CA SER A 176 -29.39 -0.67 -69.77
C SER A 176 -30.74 -1.37 -69.78
N GLN A 177 -31.54 -1.25 -68.72
CA GLN A 177 -32.91 -1.77 -68.67
C GLN A 177 -33.82 -1.13 -69.73
N VAL A 178 -33.77 0.19 -69.90
CA VAL A 178 -34.54 0.89 -70.96
C VAL A 178 -34.09 0.45 -72.34
N LYS A 179 -32.79 0.27 -72.57
CA LYS A 179 -32.26 -0.26 -73.85
C LYS A 179 -32.75 -1.68 -74.11
N LEU A 180 -32.77 -2.53 -73.08
CA LEU A 180 -33.30 -3.89 -73.19
C LEU A 180 -34.82 -3.87 -73.45
N ALA A 181 -35.59 -3.08 -72.70
CA ALA A 181 -37.03 -2.93 -72.89
C ALA A 181 -37.40 -2.43 -74.29
N LYS A 182 -36.61 -1.48 -74.82
CA LYS A 182 -36.79 -0.98 -76.19
C LYS A 182 -36.44 -2.06 -77.23
N ARG A 183 -35.37 -2.83 -77.02
CA ARG A 183 -35.03 -3.96 -77.91
C ARG A 183 -36.14 -5.01 -77.91
N THR A 184 -36.65 -5.38 -76.74
CA THR A 184 -37.74 -6.36 -76.62
C THR A 184 -39.02 -5.85 -77.24
N SER A 185 -39.36 -4.56 -77.08
CA SER A 185 -40.56 -4.00 -77.72
C SER A 185 -40.42 -3.94 -79.24
N MET A 186 -39.24 -3.58 -79.76
CA MET A 186 -38.97 -3.57 -81.21
C MET A 186 -38.98 -4.98 -81.80
N GLU A 187 -38.48 -5.98 -81.07
CA GLU A 187 -38.50 -7.38 -81.50
C GLU A 187 -39.93 -7.95 -81.48
N GLN A 188 -40.74 -7.61 -80.47
CA GLN A 188 -42.16 -7.97 -80.42
C GLN A 188 -42.96 -7.33 -81.57
N GLU A 189 -42.70 -6.06 -81.89
CA GLU A 189 -43.36 -5.35 -82.99
C GLU A 189 -42.97 -5.92 -84.35
N ALA A 190 -41.69 -6.29 -84.54
CA ALA A 190 -41.21 -6.95 -85.75
C ALA A 190 -41.85 -8.34 -85.94
N VAL A 191 -41.94 -9.14 -84.87
CA VAL A 191 -42.60 -10.46 -84.90
C VAL A 191 -44.11 -10.31 -85.16
N PHE A 192 -44.76 -9.28 -84.63
CA PHE A 192 -46.17 -9.01 -84.90
C PHE A 192 -46.39 -8.64 -86.37
N ALA A 193 -45.56 -7.75 -86.93
CA ALA A 193 -45.61 -7.39 -88.34
C ALA A 193 -45.33 -8.58 -89.27
N GLU A 194 -44.40 -9.47 -88.89
CA GLU A 194 -44.12 -10.71 -89.63
C GLU A 194 -45.32 -11.67 -89.57
N ASN A 195 -45.96 -11.84 -88.41
CA ASN A 195 -47.16 -12.66 -88.28
C ASN A 195 -48.33 -12.12 -89.13
N ASP A 196 -48.52 -10.81 -89.18
CA ASP A 196 -49.55 -10.20 -90.03
C ASP A 196 -49.23 -10.36 -91.52
N ALA A 197 -47.97 -10.19 -91.92
CA ALA A 197 -47.54 -10.45 -93.30
C ALA A 197 -47.66 -11.93 -93.68
N LEU A 198 -47.38 -12.86 -92.75
CA LEU A 198 -47.59 -14.29 -92.94
C LEU A 198 -49.07 -14.65 -93.01
N ARG A 199 -49.93 -14.01 -92.20
CA ARG A 199 -51.38 -14.14 -92.30
C ARG A 199 -51.89 -13.66 -93.64
N GLU A 200 -51.41 -12.53 -94.14
CA GLU A 200 -51.77 -12.02 -95.47
C GLU A 200 -51.27 -12.97 -96.57
N ARG A 201 -50.08 -13.57 -96.40
CA ARG A 201 -49.55 -14.60 -97.32
C ARG A 201 -50.36 -15.91 -97.24
N MET A 202 -50.81 -16.31 -96.06
CA MET A 202 -51.68 -17.49 -95.83
C MET A 202 -53.11 -17.23 -96.33
N GLU A 203 -53.62 -16.01 -96.22
CA GLU A 203 -54.91 -15.60 -96.79
C GLU A 203 -54.82 -15.60 -98.32
N LYS A 204 -53.75 -15.05 -98.91
CA LYS A 204 -53.47 -15.15 -100.35
C LYS A 204 -53.29 -16.60 -100.80
N ALA A 205 -52.61 -17.42 -100.01
CA ALA A 205 -52.41 -18.85 -100.30
C ALA A 205 -53.71 -19.67 -100.16
N SER A 206 -54.57 -19.37 -99.19
CA SER A 206 -55.88 -20.03 -99.00
C SER A 206 -56.96 -19.51 -99.96
N ALA A 207 -56.87 -18.26 -100.41
CA ALA A 207 -57.66 -17.75 -101.52
C ALA A 207 -57.27 -18.43 -102.86
N LEU A 208 -56.02 -18.86 -103.00
CA LEU A 208 -55.51 -19.64 -104.14
C LEU A 208 -55.72 -21.16 -104.00
N LEU A 209 -55.82 -21.69 -102.77
CA LEU A 209 -56.15 -23.07 -102.46
C LEU A 209 -57.50 -23.18 -101.74
N LYS A 210 -58.59 -23.26 -102.51
CA LYS A 210 -59.76 -24.05 -102.07
C LYS A 210 -59.38 -25.54 -102.15
N VAL A 211 -58.72 -26.04 -101.12
CA VAL A 211 -58.51 -27.47 -100.86
C VAL A 211 -58.64 -27.71 -99.36
N ASP A 212 -59.37 -28.77 -99.04
CA ASP A 212 -59.83 -29.21 -97.72
C ASP A 212 -58.75 -29.39 -96.64
N ASP A 213 -59.08 -28.85 -95.47
CA ASP A 213 -59.11 -29.45 -94.13
C ASP A 213 -57.84 -30.03 -93.44
N LYS A 214 -57.70 -29.60 -92.18
CA LYS A 214 -57.02 -30.21 -91.01
C LYS A 214 -55.50 -30.45 -91.04
N SER A 215 -54.80 -29.69 -90.20
CA SER A 215 -54.24 -30.21 -88.93
C SER A 215 -53.34 -29.18 -88.22
N GLY A 216 -53.30 -29.24 -86.89
CA GLY A 216 -52.34 -28.56 -86.04
C GLY A 216 -52.76 -28.78 -84.58
N SER A 217 -51.90 -29.07 -83.60
CA SER A 217 -50.44 -29.10 -83.53
C SER A 217 -50.06 -29.80 -82.18
N PRO A 218 -48.85 -29.70 -81.57
CA PRO A 218 -48.06 -30.85 -81.18
C PRO A 218 -47.78 -30.97 -79.66
N ALA A 219 -46.86 -31.88 -79.34
CA ALA A 219 -46.36 -32.33 -78.06
C ALA A 219 -45.76 -31.25 -77.12
N LYS A 220 -45.78 -31.59 -75.81
CA LYS A 220 -45.23 -30.85 -74.67
C LYS A 220 -43.70 -31.02 -74.53
N GLU A 221 -43.05 -29.94 -74.10
CA GLU A 221 -41.66 -29.87 -73.61
C GLU A 221 -41.50 -30.40 -72.17
N GLN A 222 -40.31 -30.94 -71.89
CA GLN A 222 -39.90 -31.62 -70.65
C GLN A 222 -39.17 -30.67 -69.69
N GLU A 223 -39.53 -30.72 -68.40
CA GLU A 223 -38.83 -30.04 -67.29
C GLU A 223 -37.76 -30.97 -66.67
N ALA A 224 -36.59 -30.42 -66.30
CA ALA A 224 -35.49 -31.15 -65.66
C ALA A 224 -35.45 -30.90 -64.14
N GLU A 225 -35.23 -31.98 -63.38
CA GLU A 225 -35.38 -32.06 -61.92
C GLU A 225 -34.25 -31.40 -61.12
N GLY A 226 -34.61 -30.57 -60.13
CA GLY A 226 -33.72 -30.04 -59.10
C GLY A 226 -33.90 -30.73 -57.75
N LEU A 227 -32.83 -30.85 -56.97
CA LEU A 227 -32.81 -31.50 -55.64
C LEU A 227 -33.84 -30.88 -54.68
N PRO A 228 -34.48 -31.69 -53.82
CA PRO A 228 -35.57 -31.24 -52.97
C PRO A 228 -35.10 -30.18 -51.94
N ILE A 229 -35.93 -29.16 -51.78
CA ILE A 229 -35.71 -27.97 -50.94
C ILE A 229 -35.30 -28.32 -49.49
N TRP A 230 -35.72 -29.47 -48.98
CA TRP A 230 -35.41 -29.91 -47.62
C TRP A 230 -33.91 -30.16 -47.38
N VAL A 231 -33.15 -30.51 -48.44
CA VAL A 231 -31.69 -30.69 -48.35
C VAL A 231 -31.01 -29.37 -48.04
N TYR A 232 -31.46 -28.26 -48.64
CA TYR A 232 -30.96 -26.93 -48.35
C TYR A 232 -31.29 -26.48 -46.92
N LEU A 233 -32.45 -26.86 -46.40
CA LEU A 233 -32.87 -26.53 -45.03
C LEU A 233 -32.01 -27.26 -43.99
N MET A 234 -31.69 -28.54 -44.23
CA MET A 234 -30.78 -29.30 -43.36
C MET A 234 -29.36 -28.73 -43.34
N LEU A 235 -28.87 -28.24 -44.49
CA LEU A 235 -27.54 -27.61 -44.59
C LEU A 235 -27.49 -26.29 -43.81
N LEU A 236 -28.58 -25.51 -43.85
CA LEU A 236 -28.70 -24.27 -43.07
C LEU A 236 -28.73 -24.55 -41.56
N LEU A 237 -29.41 -25.62 -41.13
CA LEU A 237 -29.53 -25.97 -39.72
C LEU A 237 -28.21 -26.41 -39.09
N THR A 238 -27.39 -27.18 -39.82
CA THR A 238 -26.06 -27.62 -39.34
C THR A 238 -25.06 -26.46 -39.25
N LEU A 239 -25.18 -25.48 -40.13
CA LEU A 239 -24.35 -24.27 -40.08
C LEU A 239 -24.64 -23.44 -38.81
N ILE A 240 -25.92 -23.27 -38.46
CA ILE A 240 -26.34 -22.48 -37.30
C ILE A 240 -25.89 -23.14 -35.99
N THR A 241 -26.03 -24.46 -35.87
CA THR A 241 -25.61 -25.18 -34.65
C THR A 241 -24.11 -25.14 -34.43
N GLY A 242 -23.30 -25.16 -35.49
CA GLY A 242 -21.84 -24.99 -35.42
C GLY A 242 -21.41 -23.63 -34.87
N ILE A 243 -22.08 -22.54 -35.28
CA ILE A 243 -21.78 -21.17 -34.85
C ILE A 243 -22.07 -21.00 -33.35
N VAL A 244 -23.20 -21.53 -32.86
CA VAL A 244 -23.59 -21.43 -31.45
C VAL A 244 -22.62 -22.20 -30.54
N ALA A 245 -22.22 -23.41 -30.94
CA ALA A 245 -21.25 -24.20 -30.19
C ALA A 245 -19.87 -23.53 -30.12
N GLY A 246 -19.43 -22.88 -31.22
CA GLY A 246 -18.19 -22.10 -31.26
C GLY A 246 -18.20 -20.92 -30.29
N PHE A 247 -19.33 -20.20 -30.21
CA PHE A 247 -19.47 -19.05 -29.32
C PHE A 247 -19.43 -19.44 -27.83
N ALA A 248 -20.07 -20.55 -27.46
CA ALA A 248 -20.08 -21.05 -26.08
C ALA A 248 -18.68 -21.50 -25.60
N LEU A 249 -17.89 -22.13 -26.48
CA LEU A 249 -16.50 -22.51 -26.18
C LEU A 249 -15.58 -21.29 -26.01
N PHE A 250 -15.84 -20.22 -26.78
CA PHE A 250 -15.10 -18.97 -26.66
C PHE A 250 -15.38 -18.24 -25.33
N ASP A 251 -16.65 -18.18 -24.89
CA ASP A 251 -17.03 -17.59 -23.60
C ASP A 251 -16.41 -18.36 -22.41
N LEU A 252 -16.43 -19.69 -22.46
CA LEU A 252 -15.82 -20.56 -21.44
C LEU A 252 -14.29 -20.41 -21.38
N ARG A 253 -13.64 -20.16 -22.53
CA ARG A 253 -12.18 -19.95 -22.58
C ARG A 253 -11.79 -18.55 -22.11
N SER A 254 -12.64 -17.55 -22.32
CA SER A 254 -12.44 -16.17 -21.87
C SER A 254 -12.42 -16.06 -20.34
N ARG A 255 -13.34 -16.77 -19.65
CA ARG A 255 -13.42 -16.78 -18.18
C ARG A 255 -12.22 -17.40 -17.47
N ARG A 256 -11.43 -18.25 -18.14
CA ARG A 256 -10.21 -18.85 -17.54
C ARG A 256 -8.97 -17.94 -17.60
N ARG A 257 -9.02 -16.80 -18.30
CA ARG A 257 -7.86 -15.89 -18.41
C ARG A 257 -7.98 -14.59 -17.62
N PHE A 258 -9.18 -14.22 -17.16
CA PHE A 258 -9.39 -13.07 -16.27
C PHE A 258 -10.50 -13.39 -15.27
N GLY A 259 -10.16 -13.44 -13.97
CA GLY A 259 -11.16 -13.61 -12.91
C GLY A 259 -10.72 -14.40 -11.67
N GLY A 260 -9.48 -14.24 -11.20
CA GLY A 260 -9.15 -14.43 -9.79
C GLY A 260 -9.00 -13.05 -9.15
N LEU A 261 -10.09 -12.54 -8.58
CA LEU A 261 -10.28 -11.38 -7.68
C LEU A 261 -11.81 -11.32 -7.51
N GLY A 262 -12.41 -11.68 -6.38
CA GLY A 262 -12.07 -11.25 -5.03
C GLY A 262 -13.01 -10.10 -4.64
N LEU A 263 -14.29 -10.43 -4.40
CA LEU A 263 -15.27 -9.69 -3.59
C LEU A 263 -16.35 -10.65 -3.14
#